data_AF-A0A521TJ18-F1
#
_entry.id   AF-A0A521TJ18-F1
#
_cell.length_a   1.000
_cell.length_b   1.000
_cell.length_c   1.000
_cell.angle_alpha   90.00
_cell.angle_beta   90.00
_cell.angle_gamma   90.00
#
_symmetry.space_group_name_H-M   'P 1'
#
loop_
_entity.id
_entity.type
_entity.pdbx_description
1 polymer ?
#
loop_
_entity_poly.entity_id
_entity_poly.type
_entity_poly.pdbx_seq_one_letter_code
_entity_poly.pdbx_strand_id
1 'polypeptide(L)'
;MPQVNRATPAVAQLDWRLWIDATENVRLGSGPSDALLVKSRRSHMPLETADRLRVTEPNLPLIRTPVPPPPPRLGSLVIVHSNDLREVCRRYELDPLVGRYTIGRAEGCAVLLDHPRVSRAHAHLEFREGEWWLVDDGSTNGTVVNDVPAEVRRLSSGDCIQIVGTVFKYIAGSDIEGQYFATIRTAMITDGLTRALTHAAFRERLDSEFRRSRRYRRPLSLVLIDLDYFKQVNDSHGHLTGDTVLRDFAGMILSRVRREESLGRLGGEEFAILLPETELAGAKVLARDLQDRVRAARWEASGATVQITASFGVVSLTATMTAPEALLERADALLYAAKGAGRNRMVADEPDASEG
;
A
#
# COMPACT_ATOMS: atom_id res chain seq x y z
N MET A 1 25.82 -16.36 -50.92
CA MET A 1 24.55 -15.62 -50.80
C MET A 1 23.78 -16.24 -49.64
N PRO A 2 23.30 -15.45 -48.66
CA PRO A 2 23.94 -15.42 -47.34
C PRO A 2 23.12 -15.99 -46.18
N GLN A 3 23.84 -16.34 -45.12
CA GLN A 3 23.34 -16.71 -43.79
C GLN A 3 22.67 -15.51 -43.11
N VAL A 4 21.45 -15.69 -42.62
CA VAL A 4 20.78 -14.70 -41.76
C VAL A 4 21.12 -15.00 -40.31
N ASN A 5 22.04 -14.21 -39.79
CA ASN A 5 22.45 -14.18 -38.38
C ASN A 5 21.31 -13.54 -37.56
N ARG A 6 20.61 -14.29 -36.71
CA ARG A 6 19.62 -13.73 -35.76
C ARG A 6 20.36 -13.26 -34.51
N ALA A 7 20.59 -11.96 -34.44
CA ALA A 7 21.08 -11.29 -33.23
C ALA A 7 20.04 -11.38 -32.10
N THR A 8 20.49 -11.84 -30.94
CA THR A 8 19.79 -11.75 -29.66
C THR A 8 19.68 -10.27 -29.25
N PRO A 9 18.53 -9.74 -28.80
CA PRO A 9 18.48 -8.39 -28.28
C PRO A 9 19.22 -8.33 -26.94
N ALA A 10 20.19 -7.42 -26.85
CA ALA A 10 20.89 -7.11 -25.62
C ALA A 10 19.89 -6.57 -24.58
N VAL A 11 19.82 -7.23 -23.43
CA VAL A 11 19.13 -6.70 -22.25
C VAL A 11 19.94 -5.50 -21.77
N ALA A 12 19.39 -4.30 -21.91
CA ALA A 12 19.95 -3.10 -21.31
C ALA A 12 19.94 -3.28 -19.78
N GLN A 13 21.13 -3.42 -19.19
CA GLN A 13 21.32 -3.29 -17.75
C GLN A 13 20.93 -1.85 -17.37
N LEU A 14 19.83 -1.69 -16.63
CA LEU A 14 19.52 -0.42 -15.99
C LEU A 14 20.57 -0.16 -14.90
N ASP A 15 21.38 0.87 -15.10
CA ASP A 15 22.32 1.38 -14.11
C ASP A 15 21.54 2.15 -13.04
N TRP A 16 21.39 1.53 -11.86
CA TRP A 16 20.66 2.07 -10.72
C TRP A 16 21.28 3.36 -10.14
N ARG A 17 22.53 3.68 -10.49
CA ARG A 17 23.21 4.90 -10.04
C ARG A 17 22.57 6.19 -10.55
N LEU A 18 21.88 6.13 -11.70
CA LEU A 18 21.25 7.31 -12.31
C LEU A 18 20.00 7.80 -11.58
N TRP A 19 19.47 7.05 -10.61
CA TRP A 19 18.28 7.46 -9.83
C TRP A 19 18.60 8.19 -8.52
N ILE A 20 19.87 8.23 -8.09
CA ILE A 20 20.27 8.88 -6.82
C ILE A 20 20.60 10.37 -7.03
N ASP A 21 20.95 10.80 -8.25
CA ASP A 21 21.40 12.18 -8.51
C ASP A 21 20.28 13.21 -8.78
N ALA A 22 19.00 12.81 -8.76
CA ALA A 22 17.89 13.72 -9.09
C ALA A 22 17.36 14.55 -7.89
N THR A 23 17.92 14.39 -6.69
CA THR A 23 17.48 15.12 -5.47
C THR A 23 18.47 16.16 -4.94
N GLU A 24 19.65 16.30 -5.53
CA GLU A 24 20.65 17.31 -5.14
C GLU A 24 20.89 18.33 -6.25
N ASN A 25 19.92 19.19 -6.56
CA ASN A 25 20.17 20.52 -7.14
C ASN A 25 18.90 21.38 -7.18
N VAL A 26 18.53 21.96 -6.03
CA VAL A 26 17.79 23.23 -6.01
C VAL A 26 18.57 24.21 -5.14
N ARG A 27 19.46 24.96 -5.79
CA ARG A 27 20.15 26.11 -5.20
C ARG A 27 19.10 27.19 -4.88
N LEU A 28 18.99 27.56 -3.61
CA LEU A 28 18.26 28.75 -3.16
C LEU A 28 18.99 30.00 -3.68
N GLY A 29 18.45 30.62 -4.72
CA GLY A 29 18.86 31.92 -5.22
C GLY A 29 18.25 33.04 -4.37
N SER A 30 19.13 33.88 -3.84
CA SER A 30 18.85 35.13 -3.12
C SER A 30 18.52 36.30 -4.06
N GLY A 31 17.47 37.06 -3.76
CA GLY A 31 17.21 38.45 -4.24
C GLY A 31 15.77 38.72 -4.71
N PRO A 32 15.33 40.00 -4.81
CA PRO A 32 15.02 40.88 -3.68
C PRO A 32 13.58 41.45 -3.68
N SER A 33 13.20 41.98 -2.51
CA SER A 33 12.26 43.07 -2.14
C SER A 33 11.21 43.68 -3.08
N ASP A 34 10.18 44.22 -2.38
CA ASP A 34 9.14 45.20 -2.77
C ASP A 34 7.87 44.66 -3.42
N ALA A 35 6.64 45.05 -3.05
CA ALA A 35 6.10 45.91 -2.00
C ALA A 35 4.59 45.63 -1.90
N LEU A 36 3.95 45.94 -0.77
CA LEU A 36 2.71 46.75 -0.70
C LEU A 36 2.19 46.90 0.73
N LEU A 37 2.56 48.05 1.30
CA LEU A 37 1.79 48.95 2.16
C LEU A 37 0.32 48.60 2.43
N VAL A 38 -0.03 48.47 3.71
CA VAL A 38 -1.22 49.13 4.29
C VAL A 38 -0.83 49.79 5.61
N LYS A 39 -0.92 51.12 5.65
CA LYS A 39 -0.77 51.98 6.82
C LYS A 39 -2.01 51.90 7.69
N SER A 40 -1.85 51.80 9.01
CA SER A 40 -2.74 52.52 9.93
C SER A 40 -2.00 52.93 11.20
N ARG A 41 -2.29 54.16 11.63
CA ARG A 41 -1.55 55.00 12.56
C ARG A 41 -1.77 54.59 14.02
N ARG A 42 -0.76 54.77 14.87
CA ARG A 42 -0.94 55.35 16.21
C ARG A 42 0.36 55.96 16.75
N SER A 43 0.13 56.99 17.53
CA SER A 43 0.97 58.16 17.80
C SER A 43 2.05 57.92 18.84
N HIS A 44 3.11 58.73 18.78
CA HIS A 44 4.20 58.85 19.74
C HIS A 44 3.73 59.17 21.17
N MET A 45 4.40 58.60 22.18
CA MET A 45 4.91 59.35 23.34
C MET A 45 6.16 58.68 23.94
N PRO A 46 7.13 59.45 24.48
CA PRO A 46 8.46 58.96 24.84
C PRO A 46 8.56 58.43 26.29
N LEU A 47 9.61 57.64 26.51
CA LEU A 47 10.10 57.15 27.80
C LEU A 47 10.40 58.30 28.78
N GLU A 48 9.91 58.20 30.01
CA GLU A 48 10.62 58.59 31.24
C GLU A 48 9.71 58.36 32.47
N THR A 49 10.04 57.37 33.31
CA THR A 49 10.47 57.55 34.70
C THR A 49 10.49 56.21 35.41
N ALA A 50 11.62 55.96 36.06
CA ALA A 50 11.92 54.78 36.83
C ALA A 50 11.14 54.75 38.15
N ASP A 51 11.11 53.53 38.68
CA ASP A 51 11.36 53.20 40.07
C ASP A 51 10.17 52.69 40.89
N ARG A 52 10.48 51.64 41.67
CA ARG A 52 9.69 50.97 42.72
C ARG A 52 8.69 49.88 42.28
N LEU A 53 9.18 48.64 42.31
CA LEU A 53 8.69 47.58 43.21
C LEU A 53 9.63 46.36 43.12
N ARG A 54 10.60 46.28 44.04
CA ARG A 54 11.32 45.04 44.33
C ARG A 54 10.39 44.12 45.10
N VAL A 55 9.81 43.13 44.44
CA VAL A 55 9.26 41.96 45.11
C VAL A 55 10.41 40.96 45.27
N THR A 56 10.77 40.65 46.50
CA THR A 56 11.75 39.61 46.83
C THR A 56 11.04 38.26 46.72
N GLU A 57 11.34 37.47 45.69
CA GLU A 57 10.93 36.07 45.63
C GLU A 57 11.81 35.23 46.57
N PRO A 58 11.23 34.35 47.41
CA PRO A 58 12.01 33.48 48.28
C PRO A 58 12.73 32.40 47.44
N ASN A 59 14.02 32.25 47.71
CA ASN A 59 14.91 31.30 47.05
C ASN A 59 14.56 29.86 47.46
N LEU A 60 13.68 29.19 46.72
CA LEU A 60 13.46 27.74 46.86
C LEU A 60 14.51 26.96 46.05
N PRO A 61 15.12 25.90 46.62
CA PRO A 61 16.08 25.08 45.88
C PRO A 61 15.38 24.36 44.71
N LEU A 62 15.89 24.59 43.49
CA LEU A 62 15.49 23.87 42.29
C LEU A 62 15.87 22.38 42.44
N ILE A 63 14.93 21.56 42.90
CA ILE A 63 15.01 20.11 42.76
C ILE A 63 14.90 19.82 41.26
N ARG A 64 16.04 19.61 40.59
CA ARG A 64 16.07 19.04 39.24
C ARG A 64 15.61 17.59 39.34
N THR A 65 14.31 17.36 39.21
CA THR A 65 13.81 16.02 38.88
C THR A 65 14.50 15.57 37.60
N PRO A 66 15.10 14.36 37.54
CA PRO A 66 15.65 13.83 36.31
C PRO A 66 14.53 13.84 35.26
N VAL A 67 14.78 14.48 34.12
CA VAL A 67 13.89 14.36 32.97
C VAL A 67 13.87 12.86 32.63
N PRO A 68 12.70 12.19 32.63
CA PRO A 68 12.64 10.80 32.25
C PRO A 68 13.28 10.64 30.86
N PRO A 69 14.07 9.58 30.62
CA PRO A 69 14.66 9.36 29.31
C PRO A 69 13.56 9.42 28.25
N PRO A 70 13.81 10.05 27.08
CA PRO A 70 12.80 10.11 26.03
C PRO A 70 12.29 8.70 25.75
N PRO A 71 10.99 8.53 25.46
CA PRO A 71 10.43 7.22 25.15
C PRO A 71 11.27 6.58 24.03
N PRO A 72 11.53 5.27 24.11
CA PRO A 72 12.48 4.63 23.23
C PRO A 72 12.02 4.80 21.78
N ARG A 73 12.94 5.24 20.93
CA ARG A 73 12.62 5.63 19.55
C ARG A 73 12.26 4.37 18.76
N LEU A 74 10.99 4.25 18.38
CA LEU A 74 10.55 3.22 17.44
C LEU A 74 11.37 3.32 16.16
N GLY A 75 11.77 2.20 15.57
CA GLY A 75 12.45 2.15 14.28
C GLY A 75 11.63 1.33 13.29
N SER A 76 12.01 1.33 12.01
CA SER A 76 11.38 0.46 11.03
C SER A 76 12.31 0.08 9.91
N LEU A 77 12.16 -1.15 9.42
CA LEU A 77 12.75 -1.59 8.14
C LEU A 77 11.66 -1.62 7.09
N VAL A 78 11.93 -1.02 5.92
CA VAL A 78 11.05 -1.09 4.76
C VAL A 78 11.79 -1.74 3.61
N ILE A 79 11.23 -2.77 2.98
CA ILE A 79 11.81 -3.35 1.76
C ILE A 79 11.58 -2.37 0.62
N VAL A 80 12.67 -1.82 0.06
CA VAL A 80 12.62 -0.89 -1.09
C VAL A 80 12.92 -1.59 -2.41
N HIS A 81 13.58 -2.75 -2.36
CA HIS A 81 13.82 -3.60 -3.52
C HIS A 81 13.83 -5.07 -3.10
N SER A 82 13.25 -5.95 -3.92
CA SER A 82 13.36 -7.39 -3.79
C SER A 82 13.16 -8.07 -5.14
N ASN A 83 13.75 -9.25 -5.30
CA ASN A 83 13.47 -10.13 -6.44
C ASN A 83 12.05 -10.72 -6.38
N ASP A 84 11.42 -10.75 -5.21
CA ASP A 84 9.99 -11.01 -5.07
C ASP A 84 9.25 -9.68 -4.93
N LEU A 85 8.59 -9.24 -6.01
CA LEU A 85 7.87 -7.97 -6.04
C LEU A 85 6.78 -7.86 -4.96
N ARG A 86 6.31 -8.99 -4.43
CA ARG A 86 5.29 -9.06 -3.36
C ARG A 86 5.83 -8.63 -1.99
N GLU A 87 7.15 -8.69 -1.82
CA GLU A 87 7.81 -8.28 -0.58
C GLU A 87 8.16 -6.79 -0.59
N VAL A 88 8.13 -6.12 -1.76
CA VAL A 88 8.42 -4.69 -1.87
C VAL A 88 7.38 -3.88 -1.08
N CYS A 89 7.83 -2.82 -0.41
CA CYS A 89 7.05 -2.01 0.52
C CYS A 89 6.56 -2.75 1.78
N ARG A 90 6.98 -4.00 2.03
CA ARG A 90 6.77 -4.63 3.33
C ARG A 90 7.55 -3.89 4.41
N ARG A 91 6.91 -3.68 5.55
CA ARG A 91 7.44 -2.91 6.68
C ARG A 91 7.48 -3.77 7.95
N TYR A 92 8.58 -3.67 8.67
CA TYR A 92 8.80 -4.30 9.97
C TYR A 92 8.98 -3.19 10.99
N GLU A 93 8.06 -3.10 11.95
CA GLU A 93 8.18 -2.17 13.07
C GLU A 93 9.18 -2.75 14.08
N LEU A 94 10.12 -1.91 14.49
CA LEU A 94 11.16 -2.25 15.45
C LEU A 94 10.84 -1.58 16.78
N ASP A 95 10.34 -2.39 17.70
CA ASP A 95 10.11 -2.01 19.08
C ASP A 95 11.40 -2.20 19.91
N PRO A 96 11.95 -1.12 20.49
CA PRO A 96 13.11 -1.19 21.38
C PRO A 96 12.92 -2.11 22.60
N LEU A 97 11.69 -2.36 23.04
CA LEU A 97 11.39 -3.28 24.15
C LEU A 97 11.60 -4.75 23.75
N VAL A 98 11.34 -5.09 22.49
CA VAL A 98 11.70 -6.41 21.93
C VAL A 98 13.21 -6.48 21.77
N GLY A 99 13.83 -5.38 21.33
CA GLY A 99 15.27 -5.17 21.38
C GLY A 99 16.11 -6.01 20.42
N ARG A 100 15.56 -7.08 19.81
CA ARG A 100 16.27 -7.91 18.84
C ARG A 100 15.33 -8.49 17.76
N TYR A 101 15.74 -8.39 16.50
CA TYR A 101 14.99 -8.90 15.33
C TYR A 101 15.92 -9.69 14.42
N THR A 102 15.68 -10.99 14.26
CA THR A 102 16.49 -11.85 13.37
C THR A 102 16.02 -11.78 11.93
N ILE A 103 16.96 -11.80 10.99
CA ILE A 103 16.76 -11.75 9.55
C ILE A 103 17.38 -13.00 8.92
N GLY A 104 16.63 -13.73 8.11
CA GLY A 104 17.15 -14.93 7.47
C GLY A 104 16.08 -15.76 6.78
N ARG A 105 16.48 -16.88 6.17
CA ARG A 105 15.55 -17.77 5.45
C ARG A 105 14.86 -18.82 6.33
N ALA A 106 15.20 -18.92 7.61
CA ALA A 106 14.54 -19.86 8.50
C ALA A 106 13.17 -19.31 8.93
N GLU A 107 12.14 -20.16 8.96
CA GLU A 107 10.76 -19.76 9.31
C GLU A 107 10.63 -19.08 10.69
N GLY A 108 11.60 -19.29 11.60
CA GLY A 108 11.62 -18.64 12.91
C GLY A 108 12.25 -17.24 12.95
N CYS A 109 12.69 -16.70 11.81
CA CYS A 109 13.23 -15.33 11.74
C CYS A 109 12.12 -14.29 11.83
N ALA A 110 12.38 -13.19 12.55
CA ALA A 110 11.45 -12.05 12.62
C ALA A 110 11.21 -11.41 11.23
N VAL A 111 12.26 -11.37 10.42
CA VAL A 111 12.23 -10.98 9.01
C VAL A 111 12.60 -12.20 8.17
N LEU A 112 11.59 -12.87 7.62
CA LEU A 112 11.77 -14.06 6.78
C LEU A 112 12.10 -13.64 5.33
N LEU A 113 13.25 -14.08 4.83
CA LEU A 113 13.66 -13.91 3.44
C LEU A 113 13.78 -15.27 2.79
N ASP A 114 12.73 -15.69 2.08
CA ASP A 114 12.68 -16.99 1.40
C ASP A 114 13.51 -16.99 0.12
N HIS A 115 14.83 -17.03 0.28
CA HIS A 115 15.77 -17.08 -0.83
C HIS A 115 16.93 -18.06 -0.54
N PRO A 116 17.28 -18.99 -1.45
CA PRO A 116 18.28 -20.03 -1.20
C PRO A 116 19.68 -19.51 -0.83
N ARG A 117 20.05 -18.33 -1.33
CA ARG A 117 21.34 -17.69 -1.05
C ARG A 117 21.36 -16.89 0.27
N VAL A 118 20.24 -16.75 0.96
CA VAL A 118 20.19 -16.15 2.29
C VAL A 118 20.51 -17.25 3.32
N SER A 119 21.41 -16.98 4.27
CA SER A 119 21.65 -17.88 5.40
C SER A 119 20.40 -18.09 6.27
N ARG A 120 20.32 -19.23 6.98
CA ARG A 120 19.18 -19.55 7.86
C ARG A 120 18.96 -18.48 8.92
N ALA A 121 20.02 -18.09 9.60
CA ALA A 121 20.16 -16.83 10.33
C ALA A 121 21.24 -16.04 9.59
N HIS A 122 20.89 -14.89 9.01
CA HIS A 122 21.78 -14.12 8.15
C HIS A 122 22.36 -12.94 8.92
N ALA A 123 21.47 -12.18 9.55
CA ALA A 123 21.82 -11.03 10.35
C ALA A 123 20.75 -10.84 11.42
N HIS A 124 21.00 -9.96 12.37
CA HIS A 124 19.96 -9.45 13.24
C HIS A 124 20.13 -7.95 13.48
N LEU A 125 19.01 -7.34 13.81
CA LEU A 125 19.00 -6.03 14.43
C LEU A 125 18.98 -6.18 15.93
N GLU A 126 19.64 -5.25 16.60
CA GLU A 126 19.60 -5.14 18.05
C GLU A 126 19.60 -3.69 18.50
N PHE A 127 18.87 -3.43 19.58
CA PHE A 127 18.79 -2.11 20.19
C PHE A 127 19.77 -2.02 21.35
N ARG A 128 20.75 -1.12 21.25
CA ARG A 128 21.78 -0.90 22.26
C ARG A 128 22.02 0.59 22.42
N GLU A 129 22.06 1.06 23.67
CA GLU A 129 22.37 2.45 24.02
C GLU A 129 21.48 3.51 23.34
N GLY A 130 20.22 3.17 23.06
CA GLY A 130 19.27 4.08 22.41
C GLY A 130 19.28 4.04 20.88
N GLU A 131 20.11 3.20 20.28
CA GLU A 131 20.34 3.13 18.83
C GLU A 131 20.12 1.71 18.30
N TRP A 132 19.71 1.61 17.04
CA TRP A 132 19.61 0.33 16.34
C TRP A 132 20.92 -0.01 15.64
N TRP A 133 21.35 -1.25 15.82
CA TRP A 133 22.55 -1.81 15.20
C TRP A 133 22.17 -3.00 14.35
N LEU A 134 22.84 -3.14 13.22
CA LEU A 134 22.83 -4.33 12.38
C LEU A 134 24.08 -5.15 12.67
N VAL A 135 23.90 -6.45 12.84
CA VAL A 135 24.96 -7.43 13.04
C VAL A 135 24.78 -8.57 12.06
N ASP A 136 25.78 -8.85 11.24
CA ASP A 136 25.84 -10.05 10.41
C ASP A 136 26.18 -11.27 11.28
N ASP A 137 25.42 -12.36 11.13
CA ASP A 137 25.54 -13.57 11.96
C ASP A 137 26.47 -14.62 11.31
N GLY A 138 27.51 -14.18 10.59
CA GLY A 138 28.41 -15.06 9.84
C GLY A 138 27.76 -15.61 8.58
N SER A 139 27.05 -14.74 7.86
CA SER A 139 26.32 -15.12 6.66
C SER A 139 27.25 -15.52 5.50
N THR A 140 26.76 -16.38 4.61
CA THR A 140 27.59 -16.88 3.49
C THR A 140 27.83 -15.84 2.41
N ASN A 141 26.88 -14.91 2.20
CA ASN A 141 26.95 -13.90 1.14
C ASN A 141 27.19 -12.48 1.68
N GLY A 142 27.37 -12.34 3.00
CA GLY A 142 27.59 -11.07 3.67
C GLY A 142 26.36 -10.17 3.70
N THR A 143 26.40 -9.20 4.61
CA THR A 143 25.46 -8.09 4.69
C THR A 143 26.16 -6.79 4.28
N VAL A 144 25.49 -5.95 3.51
CA VAL A 144 26.04 -4.67 3.03
C VAL A 144 25.17 -3.52 3.54
N VAL A 145 25.79 -2.43 4.01
CA VAL A 145 25.09 -1.20 4.40
C VAL A 145 25.70 -0.03 3.64
N ASN A 146 24.88 0.69 2.86
CA ASN A 146 25.30 1.79 1.99
C ASN A 146 26.52 1.43 1.13
N ASP A 147 26.42 0.31 0.40
CA ASP A 147 27.48 -0.25 -0.46
C ASP A 147 28.77 -0.70 0.26
N VAL A 148 28.80 -0.67 1.59
CA VAL A 148 29.94 -1.13 2.39
C VAL A 148 29.59 -2.43 3.12
N PRO A 149 30.37 -3.52 2.95
CA PRO A 149 30.21 -4.73 3.76
C PRO A 149 30.22 -4.40 5.27
N ALA A 150 29.30 -5.00 6.01
CA ALA A 150 29.09 -4.70 7.41
C ALA A 150 28.96 -5.98 8.23
N GLU A 151 29.95 -6.24 9.08
CA GLU A 151 29.83 -7.25 10.15
C GLU A 151 29.01 -6.69 11.31
N VAL A 152 29.28 -5.44 11.69
CA VAL A 152 28.53 -4.68 12.71
C VAL A 152 28.42 -3.22 12.26
N ARG A 153 27.21 -2.65 12.29
CA ARG A 153 26.97 -1.26 11.89
C ARG A 153 25.86 -0.60 12.70
N ARG A 154 26.13 0.59 13.24
CA ARG A 154 25.08 1.47 13.77
C ARG A 154 24.26 2.03 12.62
N LEU A 155 22.94 1.91 12.70
CA LEU A 155 22.03 2.38 11.67
C LEU A 155 21.63 3.82 11.91
N SER A 156 21.71 4.63 10.86
CA SER A 156 21.15 5.97 10.79
C SER A 156 19.95 5.95 9.86
N SER A 157 18.95 6.79 10.14
CA SER A 157 17.76 6.85 9.29
C SER A 157 18.16 7.16 7.84
N GLY A 158 17.58 6.44 6.90
CA GLY A 158 17.94 6.49 5.49
C GLY A 158 18.90 5.39 5.05
N ASP A 159 19.57 4.68 5.97
CA ASP A 159 20.53 3.63 5.62
C ASP A 159 19.87 2.51 4.80
N CYS A 160 20.55 2.14 3.72
CA CYS A 160 20.19 1.04 2.84
C CYS A 160 20.94 -0.22 3.24
N ILE A 161 20.22 -1.23 3.72
CA ILE A 161 20.75 -2.54 4.10
C ILE A 161 20.45 -3.52 2.97
N GLN A 162 21.47 -4.11 2.38
CA GLN A 162 21.33 -5.09 1.30
C GLN A 162 21.70 -6.49 1.79
N ILE A 163 20.74 -7.41 1.64
CA ILE A 163 20.87 -8.84 1.89
C ILE A 163 20.36 -9.55 0.64
N VAL A 164 21.29 -10.06 -0.18
CA VAL A 164 21.02 -10.99 -1.29
C VAL A 164 19.79 -10.61 -2.13
N GLY A 165 19.93 -9.59 -2.98
CA GLY A 165 18.86 -9.14 -3.88
C GLY A 165 17.67 -8.47 -3.18
N THR A 166 17.66 -8.38 -1.85
CA THR A 166 16.71 -7.58 -1.07
C THR A 166 17.42 -6.37 -0.49
N VAL A 167 16.83 -5.18 -0.67
CA VAL A 167 17.29 -3.93 -0.08
C VAL A 167 16.23 -3.42 0.87
N PHE A 168 16.64 -3.17 2.10
CA PHE A 168 15.85 -2.51 3.13
C PHE A 168 16.32 -1.08 3.28
N LYS A 169 15.39 -0.18 3.57
CA LYS A 169 15.69 1.14 4.10
C LYS A 169 15.32 1.18 5.57
N TYR A 170 16.27 1.54 6.42
CA TYR A 170 16.01 1.80 7.83
C TYR A 170 15.45 3.22 7.99
N ILE A 171 14.33 3.34 8.70
CA ILE A 171 13.67 4.62 8.98
C ILE A 171 13.51 4.74 10.48
N ALA A 172 14.12 5.76 11.08
CA ALA A 172 13.93 6.09 12.48
C ALA A 172 12.52 6.67 12.71
N GLY A 173 11.91 6.41 13.86
CA GLY A 173 10.51 6.74 14.15
C GLY A 173 10.17 8.23 14.24
N SER A 174 11.16 9.12 14.11
CA SER A 174 10.97 10.58 14.03
C SER A 174 10.98 11.13 12.59
N ASP A 175 11.21 10.29 11.58
CA ASP A 175 11.42 10.78 10.22
C ASP A 175 10.14 10.98 9.43
N ILE A 176 10.01 12.20 8.90
CA ILE A 176 9.08 12.60 7.85
C ILE A 176 9.10 11.61 6.67
N GLU A 177 10.25 11.00 6.40
CA GLU A 177 10.40 10.00 5.35
C GLU A 177 9.53 8.75 5.57
N GLY A 178 9.32 8.33 6.83
CA GLY A 178 8.39 7.25 7.16
C GLY A 178 6.94 7.58 6.81
N GLN A 179 6.54 8.84 6.99
CA GLN A 179 5.22 9.32 6.58
C GLN A 179 5.10 9.41 5.05
N TYR A 180 6.17 9.83 4.35
CA TYR A 180 6.20 9.81 2.88
C TYR A 180 6.09 8.40 2.33
N PHE A 181 6.87 7.44 2.84
CA PHE A 181 6.78 6.05 2.41
C PHE A 181 5.40 5.44 2.68
N ALA A 182 4.79 5.73 3.83
CA ALA A 182 3.42 5.28 4.12
C ALA A 182 2.39 5.89 3.15
N THR A 183 2.57 7.17 2.78
CA THR A 183 1.71 7.85 1.81
C THR A 183 1.87 7.26 0.40
N ILE A 184 3.11 7.07 -0.06
CA ILE A 184 3.43 6.45 -1.36
C ILE A 184 2.86 5.03 -1.41
N ARG A 185 3.08 4.23 -0.36
CA ARG A 185 2.55 2.86 -0.26
C ARG A 185 1.03 2.85 -0.32
N THR A 186 0.37 3.77 0.40
CA THR A 186 -1.09 3.89 0.36
C THR A 186 -1.56 4.21 -1.06
N ALA A 187 -0.89 5.14 -1.76
CA ALA A 187 -1.21 5.50 -3.15
C ALA A 187 -0.94 4.37 -4.16
N MET A 188 0.04 3.49 -3.89
CA MET A 188 0.33 2.32 -4.73
C MET A 188 -0.70 1.20 -4.53
N ILE A 189 -1.15 0.99 -3.29
CA ILE A 189 -2.03 -0.12 -2.92
C ILE A 189 -3.51 0.25 -3.11
N THR A 190 -3.86 1.50 -2.90
CA THR A 190 -5.25 1.96 -2.78
C THR A 190 -5.57 3.00 -3.86
N ASP A 191 -6.70 2.81 -4.54
CA ASP A 191 -7.23 3.78 -5.49
C ASP A 191 -7.64 5.07 -4.77
N GLY A 192 -7.12 6.21 -5.24
CA GLY A 192 -7.29 7.51 -4.59
C GLY A 192 -8.73 8.01 -4.55
N LEU A 193 -9.56 7.60 -5.52
CA LEU A 193 -10.98 7.99 -5.60
C LEU A 193 -11.88 7.09 -4.75
N THR A 194 -11.72 5.78 -4.90
CA THR A 194 -12.69 4.78 -4.41
C THR A 194 -12.27 4.08 -3.12
N ARG A 195 -11.01 4.21 -2.72
CA ARG A 195 -10.40 3.47 -1.59
C ARG A 195 -10.39 1.94 -1.74
N ALA A 196 -10.78 1.42 -2.90
CA ALA A 196 -10.55 0.03 -3.28
C ALA A 196 -9.05 -0.24 -3.50
N LEU A 197 -8.64 -1.50 -3.51
CA LEU A 197 -7.30 -1.88 -3.96
C LEU A 197 -7.10 -1.46 -5.43
N THR A 198 -5.90 -1.01 -5.75
CA THR A 198 -5.50 -0.82 -7.16
C THR A 198 -5.48 -2.16 -7.87
N HIS A 199 -5.58 -2.14 -9.21
CA HIS A 199 -5.50 -3.36 -10.02
C HIS A 199 -4.26 -4.22 -9.68
N ALA A 200 -3.09 -3.59 -9.53
CA ALA A 200 -1.87 -4.29 -9.16
C ALA A 200 -1.97 -4.96 -7.78
N ALA A 201 -2.41 -4.22 -6.75
CA ALA A 201 -2.55 -4.75 -5.41
C ALA A 201 -3.64 -5.83 -5.29
N PHE A 202 -4.73 -5.70 -6.05
CA PHE A 202 -5.77 -6.73 -6.10
C PHE A 202 -5.26 -8.04 -6.71
N ARG A 203 -4.49 -7.97 -7.81
CA ARG A 203 -3.88 -9.16 -8.44
C ARG A 203 -2.93 -9.89 -7.49
N GLU A 204 -2.10 -9.13 -6.78
CA GLU A 204 -1.21 -9.70 -5.77
C GLU A 204 -2.00 -10.41 -4.66
N ARG A 205 -3.09 -9.78 -4.20
CA ARG A 205 -3.95 -10.39 -3.18
C ARG A 205 -4.63 -11.66 -3.68
N LEU A 206 -5.10 -11.66 -4.92
CA LEU A 206 -5.69 -12.82 -5.58
C LEU A 206 -4.70 -13.99 -5.68
N ASP A 207 -3.45 -13.74 -6.11
CA ASP A 207 -2.41 -14.77 -6.18
C ASP A 207 -2.14 -15.41 -4.80
N SER A 208 -2.01 -14.57 -3.77
CA SER A 208 -1.77 -15.03 -2.40
C SER A 208 -2.93 -15.91 -1.88
N GLU A 209 -4.17 -15.44 -2.00
CA GLU A 209 -5.35 -16.18 -1.53
C GLU A 209 -5.63 -17.43 -2.36
N PHE A 210 -5.34 -17.42 -3.66
CA PHE A 210 -5.44 -18.60 -4.52
C PHE A 210 -4.52 -19.72 -4.02
N ARG A 211 -3.23 -19.40 -3.80
CA ARG A 211 -2.25 -20.39 -3.30
C ARG A 211 -2.64 -20.91 -1.91
N ARG A 212 -3.10 -20.01 -1.03
CA ARG A 212 -3.58 -20.38 0.30
C ARG A 212 -4.78 -21.32 0.23
N SER A 213 -5.76 -21.01 -0.60
CA SER A 213 -6.98 -21.79 -0.78
C SER A 213 -6.68 -23.17 -1.36
N ARG A 214 -5.79 -23.26 -2.36
CA ARG A 214 -5.28 -24.54 -2.90
C ARG A 214 -4.56 -25.38 -1.84
N ARG A 215 -3.67 -24.77 -1.05
CA ARG A 215 -2.88 -25.46 -0.03
C ARG A 215 -3.76 -26.06 1.07
N TYR A 216 -4.77 -25.31 1.52
CA TYR A 216 -5.62 -25.70 2.65
C TYR A 216 -6.98 -26.26 2.23
N ARG A 217 -7.23 -26.42 0.93
CA ARG A 217 -8.52 -26.84 0.36
C ARG A 217 -9.70 -26.03 0.91
N ARG A 218 -9.51 -24.70 0.99
CA ARG A 218 -10.54 -23.77 1.45
C ARG A 218 -11.26 -23.18 0.23
N PRO A 219 -12.57 -22.88 0.36
CA PRO A 219 -13.29 -22.24 -0.72
C PRO A 219 -12.76 -20.81 -0.94
N LEU A 220 -12.79 -20.37 -2.19
CA LEU A 220 -12.41 -19.03 -2.61
C LEU A 220 -13.37 -18.62 -3.72
N SER A 221 -13.99 -17.46 -3.61
CA SER A 221 -14.87 -16.94 -4.65
C SER A 221 -14.42 -15.56 -5.12
N LEU A 222 -14.76 -15.25 -6.37
CA LEU A 222 -14.49 -13.99 -7.02
C LEU A 222 -15.79 -13.46 -7.62
N VAL A 223 -16.07 -12.17 -7.39
CA VAL A 223 -17.17 -11.44 -8.03
C VAL A 223 -16.57 -10.32 -8.86
N LEU A 224 -16.73 -10.38 -10.18
CA LEU A 224 -16.38 -9.29 -11.08
C LEU A 224 -17.62 -8.44 -11.36
N ILE A 225 -17.47 -7.12 -11.34
CA ILE A 225 -18.57 -6.16 -11.37
C ILE A 225 -18.24 -5.04 -12.34
N ASP A 226 -19.23 -4.60 -13.11
CA ASP A 226 -19.13 -3.46 -14.00
C ASP A 226 -20.40 -2.61 -13.93
N LEU A 227 -20.23 -1.28 -13.84
CA LEU A 227 -21.35 -0.34 -13.85
C LEU A 227 -21.90 -0.18 -15.27
N ASP A 228 -23.17 -0.56 -15.44
CA ASP A 228 -23.83 -0.57 -16.72
C ASP A 228 -23.98 0.84 -17.29
N TYR A 229 -23.53 1.04 -18.53
CA TYR A 229 -23.64 2.33 -19.24
C TYR A 229 -22.97 3.50 -18.53
N PHE A 230 -21.94 3.26 -17.72
CA PHE A 230 -21.23 4.30 -16.97
C PHE A 230 -20.71 5.45 -17.85
N LYS A 231 -20.23 5.14 -19.06
CA LYS A 231 -19.86 6.17 -20.05
C LYS A 231 -21.00 7.16 -20.33
N GLN A 232 -22.25 6.72 -20.43
CA GLN A 232 -23.40 7.62 -20.68
C GLN A 232 -23.66 8.55 -19.51
N VAL A 233 -23.37 8.12 -18.28
CA VAL A 233 -23.44 8.98 -17.09
C VAL A 233 -22.40 10.09 -17.19
N ASN A 234 -21.16 9.76 -17.56
CA ASN A 234 -20.11 10.76 -17.79
C ASN A 234 -20.48 11.73 -18.92
N ASP A 235 -20.98 11.20 -20.05
CA ASP A 235 -21.33 12.00 -21.22
C ASP A 235 -22.52 12.95 -20.93
N SER A 236 -23.48 12.52 -20.10
CA SER A 236 -24.70 13.29 -19.80
C SER A 236 -24.56 14.25 -18.61
N HIS A 237 -23.76 13.90 -17.61
CA HIS A 237 -23.69 14.61 -16.33
C HIS A 237 -22.28 15.09 -15.97
N GLY A 238 -21.28 14.83 -16.83
CA GLY A 238 -19.89 15.19 -16.63
C GLY A 238 -19.13 14.25 -15.71
N HIS A 239 -17.79 14.27 -15.82
CA HIS A 239 -16.90 13.37 -15.10
C HIS A 239 -16.97 13.50 -13.57
N LEU A 240 -17.23 14.70 -13.02
CA LEU A 240 -17.39 14.89 -11.57
C LEU A 240 -18.57 14.09 -10.99
N THR A 241 -19.62 13.93 -11.79
CA THR A 241 -20.77 13.10 -11.44
C THR A 241 -20.39 11.62 -11.48
N GLY A 242 -19.69 11.18 -12.52
CA GLY A 242 -19.17 9.81 -12.60
C GLY A 242 -18.23 9.46 -11.44
N ASP A 243 -17.33 10.37 -11.07
CA ASP A 243 -16.42 10.19 -9.94
C ASP A 243 -17.17 10.01 -8.62
N THR A 244 -18.27 10.74 -8.44
CA THR A 244 -19.14 10.60 -7.26
C THR A 244 -19.84 9.25 -7.26
N VAL A 245 -20.40 8.83 -8.39
CA VAL A 245 -21.01 7.50 -8.55
C VAL A 245 -19.99 6.39 -8.22
N LEU A 246 -18.76 6.46 -8.74
CA LEU A 246 -17.71 5.48 -8.48
C LEU A 246 -17.33 5.43 -6.99
N ARG A 247 -17.15 6.60 -6.37
CA ARG A 247 -16.80 6.72 -4.95
C ARG A 247 -17.89 6.10 -4.07
N ASP A 248 -19.14 6.46 -4.31
CA ASP A 248 -20.25 6.04 -3.46
C ASP A 248 -20.58 4.56 -3.71
N PHE A 249 -20.44 4.07 -4.95
CA PHE A 249 -20.54 2.65 -5.29
C PHE A 249 -19.49 1.81 -4.56
N ALA A 250 -18.22 2.23 -4.59
CA ALA A 250 -17.17 1.54 -3.86
C ALA A 250 -17.41 1.59 -2.34
N GLY A 251 -17.84 2.74 -1.81
CA GLY A 251 -18.21 2.90 -0.40
C GLY A 251 -19.34 1.95 0.02
N MET A 252 -20.35 1.78 -0.82
CA MET A 252 -21.44 0.82 -0.61
C MET A 252 -20.89 -0.61 -0.46
N ILE A 253 -19.98 -1.03 -1.36
CA ILE A 253 -19.39 -2.37 -1.28
C ILE A 253 -18.48 -2.50 -0.05
N LEU A 254 -17.62 -1.52 0.21
CA LEU A 254 -16.70 -1.51 1.36
C LEU A 254 -17.43 -1.61 2.70
N SER A 255 -18.64 -1.04 2.81
CA SER A 255 -19.48 -1.16 4.01
C SER A 255 -20.05 -2.57 4.22
N ARG A 256 -20.05 -3.39 3.17
CA ARG A 256 -20.68 -4.72 3.14
C ARG A 256 -19.70 -5.87 3.23
N VAL A 257 -18.47 -5.67 2.74
CA VAL A 257 -17.41 -6.69 2.76
C VAL A 257 -16.71 -6.75 4.11
N ARG A 258 -16.22 -7.94 4.47
CA ARG A 258 -15.51 -8.20 5.73
C ARG A 258 -14.03 -7.83 5.63
N ARG A 259 -13.32 -7.84 6.77
CA ARG A 259 -11.90 -7.49 6.85
C ARG A 259 -11.01 -8.41 6.01
N GLU A 260 -11.37 -9.69 5.94
CA GLU A 260 -10.68 -10.74 5.19
C GLU A 260 -11.03 -10.74 3.69
N GLU A 261 -12.13 -10.08 3.31
CA GLU A 261 -12.55 -9.88 1.93
C GLU A 261 -11.87 -8.63 1.37
N SER A 262 -11.75 -8.54 0.04
CA SER A 262 -11.05 -7.42 -0.60
C SER A 262 -11.82 -6.90 -1.80
N LEU A 263 -11.98 -5.57 -1.86
CA LEU A 263 -12.48 -4.88 -3.05
C LEU A 263 -11.29 -4.32 -3.83
N GLY A 264 -11.22 -4.59 -5.13
CA GLY A 264 -10.29 -3.97 -6.06
C GLY A 264 -11.02 -3.22 -7.17
N ARG A 265 -10.38 -2.16 -7.68
CA ARG A 265 -10.78 -1.44 -8.89
C ARG A 265 -9.80 -1.80 -10.00
N LEU A 266 -10.28 -2.52 -11.02
CA LEU A 266 -9.42 -3.08 -12.07
C LEU A 266 -9.13 -2.07 -13.19
N GLY A 267 -10.07 -1.16 -13.44
CA GLY A 267 -9.93 -0.06 -14.40
C GLY A 267 -11.28 0.61 -14.64
N GLY A 268 -11.29 1.93 -14.92
CA GLY A 268 -12.52 2.66 -15.23
C GLY A 268 -13.64 2.42 -14.19
N GLU A 269 -14.70 1.76 -14.64
CA GLU A 269 -15.89 1.35 -13.88
C GLU A 269 -15.92 -0.13 -13.44
N GLU A 270 -14.82 -0.87 -13.62
CA GLU A 270 -14.71 -2.29 -13.30
C GLU A 270 -14.14 -2.53 -11.90
N PHE A 271 -14.85 -3.35 -11.13
CA PHE A 271 -14.51 -3.72 -9.76
C PHE A 271 -14.48 -5.23 -9.58
N ALA A 272 -13.71 -5.71 -8.60
CA ALA A 272 -13.66 -7.11 -8.23
C ALA A 272 -13.70 -7.27 -6.72
N ILE A 273 -14.47 -8.25 -6.24
CA ILE A 273 -14.50 -8.65 -4.83
C ILE A 273 -13.91 -10.04 -4.70
N LEU A 274 -12.86 -10.15 -3.89
CA LEU A 274 -12.26 -11.41 -3.51
C LEU A 274 -12.83 -11.88 -2.17
N LEU A 275 -13.32 -13.11 -2.14
CA LEU A 275 -14.02 -13.70 -1.00
C LEU A 275 -13.33 -14.99 -0.53
N PRO A 276 -12.27 -14.89 0.30
CA PRO A 276 -11.66 -16.05 0.92
C PRO A 276 -12.66 -16.78 1.81
N GLU A 277 -12.51 -18.11 1.90
CA GLU A 277 -13.33 -18.98 2.75
C GLU A 277 -14.85 -18.87 2.47
N THR A 278 -15.20 -18.49 1.24
CA THR A 278 -16.58 -18.31 0.81
C THR A 278 -16.88 -19.19 -0.40
N GLU A 279 -17.87 -20.06 -0.26
CA GLU A 279 -18.39 -20.89 -1.35
C GLU A 279 -19.28 -20.08 -2.31
N LEU A 280 -19.55 -20.66 -3.48
CA LEU A 280 -20.35 -20.04 -4.54
C LEU A 280 -21.71 -19.53 -4.04
N ALA A 281 -22.38 -20.31 -3.20
CA ALA A 281 -23.68 -19.93 -2.65
C ALA A 281 -23.59 -18.60 -1.87
N GLY A 282 -22.57 -18.44 -1.02
CA GLY A 282 -22.34 -17.21 -0.27
C GLY A 282 -21.99 -16.03 -1.18
N ALA A 283 -21.16 -16.26 -2.20
CA ALA A 283 -20.82 -15.25 -3.20
C ALA A 283 -22.04 -14.79 -4.00
N LYS A 284 -22.93 -15.71 -4.40
CA LYS A 284 -24.20 -15.40 -5.08
C LYS A 284 -25.12 -14.54 -4.21
N VAL A 285 -25.18 -14.81 -2.89
CA VAL A 285 -25.99 -14.01 -1.95
C VAL A 285 -25.46 -12.58 -1.87
N LEU A 286 -24.14 -12.41 -1.70
CA LEU A 286 -23.53 -11.08 -1.69
C LEU A 286 -23.78 -10.33 -2.99
N ALA A 287 -23.54 -10.97 -4.13
CA ALA A 287 -23.69 -10.35 -5.45
C ALA A 287 -25.14 -9.91 -5.71
N ARG A 288 -26.14 -10.70 -5.30
CA ARG A 288 -27.57 -10.32 -5.41
C ARG A 288 -27.94 -9.15 -4.51
N ASP A 289 -27.48 -9.17 -3.25
CA ASP A 289 -27.69 -8.05 -2.31
C ASP A 289 -27.10 -6.74 -2.87
N LEU A 290 -25.87 -6.80 -3.41
CA LEU A 290 -25.24 -5.64 -4.06
C LEU A 290 -26.01 -5.19 -5.32
N GLN A 291 -26.42 -6.12 -6.17
CA GLN A 291 -27.21 -5.83 -7.37
C GLN A 291 -28.51 -5.07 -7.03
N ASP A 292 -29.25 -5.53 -6.02
CA ASP A 292 -30.51 -4.89 -5.61
C ASP A 292 -30.27 -3.51 -4.98
N ARG A 293 -29.21 -3.35 -4.17
CA ARG A 293 -28.82 -2.05 -3.60
C ARG A 293 -28.44 -1.04 -4.66
N VAL A 294 -27.63 -1.44 -5.65
CA VAL A 294 -27.20 -0.57 -6.74
C VAL A 294 -28.40 -0.15 -7.58
N ARG A 295 -29.31 -1.08 -7.90
CA ARG A 295 -30.54 -0.79 -8.63
C ARG A 295 -31.44 0.20 -7.89
N ALA A 296 -31.53 0.08 -6.56
CA ALA A 296 -32.36 0.94 -5.73
C ALA A 296 -31.71 2.31 -5.44
N ALA A 297 -30.39 2.41 -5.58
CA ALA A 297 -29.65 3.61 -5.24
C ALA A 297 -30.00 4.79 -6.16
N ARG A 298 -30.05 5.96 -5.53
CA ARG A 298 -30.16 7.27 -6.17
C ARG A 298 -28.88 8.01 -5.84
N TRP A 299 -28.05 8.26 -6.85
CA TRP A 299 -26.75 8.88 -6.67
C TRP A 299 -26.90 10.38 -6.89
N GLU A 300 -26.81 11.14 -5.82
CA GLU A 300 -26.89 12.60 -5.84
C GLU A 300 -25.53 13.19 -6.17
N ALA A 301 -25.38 13.82 -7.33
CA ALA A 301 -24.13 14.43 -7.74
C ALA A 301 -24.36 15.74 -8.49
N SER A 302 -23.70 16.81 -8.04
CA SER A 302 -23.75 18.13 -8.70
C SER A 302 -25.17 18.66 -8.97
N GLY A 303 -26.14 18.32 -8.11
CA GLY A 303 -27.55 18.71 -8.27
C GLY A 303 -28.37 17.84 -9.23
N ALA A 304 -27.83 16.72 -9.70
CA ALA A 304 -28.53 15.72 -10.49
C ALA A 304 -28.64 14.40 -9.72
N THR A 305 -29.80 13.75 -9.82
CA THR A 305 -30.01 12.39 -9.34
C THR A 305 -29.77 11.39 -10.48
N VAL A 306 -28.74 10.57 -10.37
CA VAL A 306 -28.42 9.51 -11.33
C VAL A 306 -28.91 8.16 -10.81
N GLN A 307 -29.45 7.33 -11.70
CA GLN A 307 -29.71 5.92 -11.44
C GLN A 307 -28.90 5.08 -12.42
N ILE A 308 -28.15 4.12 -11.88
CA ILE A 308 -27.30 3.21 -12.66
C ILE A 308 -27.50 1.79 -12.13
N THR A 309 -27.26 0.79 -12.98
CA THR A 309 -27.26 -0.62 -12.60
C THR A 309 -25.86 -1.20 -12.73
N ALA A 310 -25.66 -2.41 -12.23
CA ALA A 310 -24.41 -3.13 -12.41
C ALA A 310 -24.68 -4.55 -12.89
N SER A 311 -23.73 -5.08 -13.66
CA SER A 311 -23.67 -6.47 -14.07
C SER A 311 -22.59 -7.20 -13.27
N PHE A 312 -22.81 -8.49 -12.98
CA PHE A 312 -21.96 -9.27 -12.08
C PHE A 312 -21.64 -10.64 -12.69
N GLY A 313 -20.35 -11.01 -12.69
CA GLY A 313 -19.87 -12.36 -12.96
C GLY A 313 -19.36 -13.00 -11.67
N VAL A 314 -19.91 -14.14 -11.27
CA VAL A 314 -19.62 -14.78 -9.98
C VAL A 314 -19.05 -16.19 -10.19
N VAL A 315 -17.86 -16.44 -9.66
CA VAL A 315 -17.17 -17.72 -9.81
C VAL A 315 -16.57 -18.17 -8.49
N SER A 316 -16.45 -19.47 -8.31
CA SER A 316 -15.69 -20.06 -7.21
C SER A 316 -14.54 -20.91 -7.73
N LEU A 317 -13.48 -20.98 -6.94
CA LEU A 317 -12.31 -21.80 -7.21
C LEU A 317 -12.73 -23.28 -7.30
N THR A 318 -12.46 -23.88 -8.45
CA THR A 318 -12.65 -25.32 -8.68
C THR A 318 -11.32 -26.06 -8.67
N ALA A 319 -11.37 -27.39 -8.63
CA ALA A 319 -10.18 -28.23 -8.71
C ALA A 319 -9.46 -28.10 -10.07
N THR A 320 -10.20 -27.82 -11.14
CA THR A 320 -9.71 -27.71 -12.52
C THR A 320 -8.96 -26.40 -12.80
N MET A 321 -9.19 -25.36 -11.99
CA MET A 321 -8.45 -24.10 -12.07
C MET A 321 -7.06 -24.26 -11.46
N THR A 322 -6.04 -24.12 -12.30
CA THR A 322 -4.62 -24.33 -11.92
C THR A 322 -3.86 -23.03 -11.68
N ALA A 323 -4.41 -21.88 -12.08
CA ALA A 323 -3.80 -20.57 -11.92
C ALA A 323 -4.83 -19.51 -11.49
N PRO A 324 -4.41 -18.44 -10.79
CA PRO A 324 -5.29 -17.34 -10.40
C PRO A 324 -6.00 -16.67 -11.59
N GLU A 325 -5.35 -16.60 -12.75
CA GLU A 325 -5.88 -16.03 -13.99
C GLU A 325 -7.14 -16.75 -14.46
N ALA A 326 -7.25 -18.07 -14.24
CA ALA A 326 -8.42 -18.85 -14.62
C ALA A 326 -9.70 -18.40 -13.88
N LEU A 327 -9.58 -17.90 -12.64
CA LEU A 327 -10.71 -17.30 -11.92
C LEU A 327 -11.15 -15.98 -12.58
N LEU A 328 -10.20 -15.12 -12.93
CA LEU A 328 -10.48 -13.83 -13.57
C LEU A 328 -11.12 -14.04 -14.95
N GLU A 329 -10.55 -14.91 -15.78
CA GLU A 329 -11.07 -15.22 -17.12
C GLU A 329 -12.48 -15.79 -17.05
N ARG A 330 -12.75 -16.69 -16.09
CA ARG A 330 -14.09 -17.25 -15.92
C ARG A 330 -15.09 -16.20 -15.43
N ALA A 331 -14.70 -15.36 -14.47
CA ALA A 331 -15.54 -14.26 -13.98
C ALA A 331 -15.86 -13.25 -15.09
N ASP A 332 -14.88 -12.92 -15.93
CA ASP A 332 -15.06 -12.03 -17.08
C ASP A 332 -16.04 -12.60 -18.10
N ALA A 333 -15.91 -13.89 -18.45
CA ALA A 333 -16.87 -14.54 -19.35
C ALA A 333 -18.31 -14.52 -18.80
N LEU A 334 -18.49 -14.71 -17.49
CA LEU A 334 -19.80 -14.64 -16.84
C LEU A 334 -20.34 -13.20 -16.81
N LEU A 335 -19.49 -12.21 -16.55
CA LEU A 335 -19.85 -10.79 -16.61
C LEU A 335 -20.23 -10.37 -18.04
N TYR A 336 -19.50 -10.84 -19.03
CA TYR A 336 -19.82 -10.63 -20.44
C TYR A 336 -21.19 -11.23 -20.79
N ALA A 337 -21.47 -12.45 -20.33
CA ALA A 337 -22.80 -13.07 -20.48
C ALA A 337 -23.91 -12.26 -19.79
N ALA A 338 -23.64 -11.70 -18.60
CA ALA A 338 -24.56 -10.81 -17.90
C ALA A 338 -24.88 -9.55 -18.73
N LYS A 339 -23.85 -8.91 -19.31
CA LYS A 339 -24.01 -7.75 -20.19
C LYS A 339 -24.77 -8.11 -21.47
N GLY A 340 -24.45 -9.24 -22.10
CA GLY A 340 -25.08 -9.73 -23.32
C GLY A 340 -26.55 -10.13 -23.16
N ALA A 341 -26.93 -10.62 -21.97
CA ALA A 341 -28.31 -10.99 -21.67
C ALA A 341 -29.20 -9.81 -21.25
N GLY A 342 -28.71 -8.56 -21.33
CA GLY A 342 -29.50 -7.36 -21.05
C GLY A 342 -29.13 -6.62 -19.77
N ARG A 343 -27.93 -6.87 -19.21
CA ARG A 343 -27.36 -6.12 -18.07
C ARG A 343 -28.19 -6.22 -16.77
N ASN A 344 -27.84 -5.43 -15.74
CA ASN A 344 -28.50 -5.38 -14.44
C ASN A 344 -28.74 -6.77 -13.84
N ARG A 345 -27.75 -7.67 -13.95
CA ARG A 345 -27.89 -9.08 -13.59
C ARG A 345 -26.61 -9.69 -13.11
N MET A 346 -26.79 -10.75 -12.33
CA MET A 346 -25.72 -11.65 -11.92
C MET A 346 -25.80 -12.95 -12.70
N VAL A 347 -24.67 -13.39 -13.23
CA VAL A 347 -24.46 -14.72 -13.80
C VAL A 347 -23.38 -15.40 -12.98
N ALA A 348 -23.65 -16.62 -12.53
CA ALA A 348 -22.74 -17.42 -11.73
C ALA A 348 -22.35 -18.70 -12.46
N ASP A 349 -21.17 -19.22 -12.16
CA ASP A 349 -20.76 -20.55 -12.60
C ASP A 349 -21.64 -21.59 -11.89
N GLU A 350 -22.60 -22.20 -12.58
CA GLU A 350 -23.39 -23.28 -11.97
C GLU A 350 -22.52 -24.55 -11.96
N PRO A 351 -22.39 -25.25 -10.83
CA PRO A 351 -21.69 -26.53 -10.83
C PRO A 351 -22.42 -27.49 -11.76
N ASP A 352 -21.69 -28.17 -12.65
CA ASP A 352 -22.24 -29.22 -13.48
C ASP A 352 -22.96 -30.23 -12.58
N ALA A 353 -24.25 -30.46 -12.85
CA ALA A 353 -25.14 -31.32 -12.06
C ALA A 353 -24.80 -32.83 -12.14
N SER A 354 -23.56 -33.18 -12.50
CA SER A 354 -23.11 -34.55 -12.80
C SER A 354 -22.11 -35.15 -11.81
N GLU A 355 -21.81 -34.48 -10.69
CA GLU A 355 -21.03 -35.07 -9.59
C GLU A 355 -21.90 -35.15 -8.31
N GLY A 356 -22.74 -36.19 -8.24
CA GLY A 356 -23.56 -36.55 -7.09
C GLY A 356 -23.56 -38.05 -6.86
#